data_AF-A0A2G0E6C3-F1
#
_entry.id   AF-A0A2G0E6C3-F1
#
_cell.length_a   1.000
_cell.length_b   1.000
_cell.length_c   1.000
_cell.angle_alpha   90.00
_cell.angle_beta   90.00
_cell.angle_gamma   90.00
#
_symmetry.space_group_name_H-M   'P 1'
#
loop_
_entity.id
_entity.type
_entity.pdbx_description
1 polymer ?
#
loop_
_entity_poly.entity_id
_entity_poly.type
_entity_poly.pdbx_seq_one_letter_code
_entity_poly.pdbx_strand_id
1 'polypeptide(L)'
;YDTLMTAHHGDDQIETVLMKIVRGGQLNTFSGIKEVQPFATGRLVRPLLSFSKEELYAYAAESQLVYFEDQTNQLLDVQRNRLRHLVVPQLKQENTQVMRHFQQFSQQIQWADQVIQKYMGQLIEKEVEQLKDRFQFSAEIIEKMEEAERYYFF
;
A
#
# COMPACT_ATOMS: atom_id res chain seq x y z
N TYR A 1 -9.46 -13.73 18.59
CA TYR A 1 -9.99 -13.72 17.21
C TYR A 1 -8.82 -13.83 16.25
N ASP A 2 -8.96 -14.62 15.18
CA ASP A 2 -7.87 -14.89 14.24
C ASP A 2 -7.87 -13.95 13.03
N THR A 3 -8.94 -13.17 12.85
CA THR A 3 -9.10 -12.24 11.74
C THR A 3 -9.78 -10.96 12.21
N LEU A 4 -9.19 -9.81 11.86
CA LEU A 4 -9.77 -8.49 11.96
C LEU A 4 -10.18 -8.04 10.55
N MET A 5 -11.40 -7.55 10.38
CA MET A 5 -11.88 -7.01 9.10
C MET A 5 -12.10 -5.51 9.23
N THR A 6 -11.70 -4.74 8.22
CA THR A 6 -11.93 -3.29 8.18
C THR A 6 -12.58 -2.88 6.87
N ALA A 7 -13.42 -1.85 6.91
CA ALA A 7 -14.22 -1.36 5.79
C ALA A 7 -13.44 -0.43 4.84
N HIS A 8 -12.13 -0.64 4.68
CA HIS A 8 -11.35 0.13 3.71
C HIS A 8 -11.83 -0.16 2.28
N HIS A 9 -12.00 0.89 1.49
CA HIS A 9 -12.52 0.83 0.13
C HIS A 9 -11.54 1.40 -0.91
N GLY A 10 -11.88 1.33 -2.19
CA GLY A 10 -11.00 1.70 -3.30
C GLY A 10 -10.53 3.16 -3.25
N ASP A 11 -11.36 4.10 -2.82
CA ASP A 11 -10.93 5.50 -2.65
C ASP A 11 -9.89 5.67 -1.54
N ASP A 12 -10.00 4.90 -0.45
CA ASP A 12 -8.97 4.90 0.60
C ASP A 12 -7.61 4.47 0.03
N GLN A 13 -7.61 3.63 -1.00
CA GLN A 13 -6.40 3.24 -1.71
C GLN A 13 -5.77 4.43 -2.43
N ILE A 14 -6.56 5.21 -3.17
CA ILE A 14 -6.09 6.40 -3.87
C ILE A 14 -5.50 7.38 -2.84
N GLU A 15 -6.25 7.68 -1.78
CA GLU A 15 -5.81 8.56 -0.69
C GLU A 15 -4.48 8.10 -0.10
N THR A 16 -4.37 6.81 0.23
CA THR A 16 -3.20 6.24 0.88
C THR A 16 -1.98 6.28 -0.03
N VAL A 17 -2.13 5.94 -1.32
CA VAL A 17 -1.03 6.01 -2.30
C VAL A 17 -0.56 7.45 -2.46
N LEU A 18 -1.48 8.42 -2.64
CA LEU A 18 -1.13 9.83 -2.76
C LEU A 18 -0.44 10.37 -1.51
N MET A 19 -0.93 10.05 -0.32
CA MET A 19 -0.29 10.43 0.94
C MET A 19 1.15 9.92 1.03
N LYS A 20 1.38 8.66 0.62
CA LYS A 20 2.69 8.04 0.64
C LYS A 20 3.64 8.70 -0.37
N ILE A 21 3.16 8.97 -1.58
CA ILE A 21 3.95 9.70 -2.60
C ILE A 21 4.36 11.08 -2.10
N VAL A 22 3.42 11.86 -1.54
CA VAL A 22 3.70 13.20 -1.02
C VAL A 22 4.68 13.17 0.15
N ARG A 23 4.61 12.14 1.01
CA ARG A 23 5.55 11.96 2.12
C ARG A 23 6.94 11.54 1.66
N GLY A 24 7.04 10.93 0.47
CA GLY A 24 8.26 10.24 0.02
C GLY A 24 8.48 8.92 0.74
N GLY A 25 9.50 8.18 0.31
CA GLY A 25 9.85 6.87 0.87
C GLY A 25 10.45 5.93 -0.17
N GLN A 26 10.58 4.66 0.23
CA GLN A 26 11.05 3.58 -0.65
C GLN A 26 9.91 3.02 -1.49
N LEU A 27 10.25 2.32 -2.58
CA LEU A 27 9.28 1.78 -3.55
C LEU A 27 8.15 0.97 -2.88
N ASN A 28 8.51 0.07 -1.97
CA ASN A 28 7.57 -0.80 -1.25
C ASN A 28 6.53 0.00 -0.43
N THR A 29 6.88 1.20 0.03
CA THR A 29 6.00 2.06 0.81
C THR A 29 4.86 2.56 -0.06
N PHE A 30 5.04 2.77 -1.36
CA PHE A 30 4.03 3.31 -2.27
C PHE A 30 2.95 2.31 -2.69
N SER A 31 3.06 1.04 -2.27
CA SER A 31 2.09 -0.03 -2.56
C SER A 31 0.67 0.20 -1.99
N GLY A 32 0.41 1.31 -1.31
CA GLY A 32 -0.93 1.61 -0.78
C GLY A 32 -1.32 0.68 0.37
N ILE A 33 -2.60 0.30 0.41
CA ILE A 33 -3.21 -0.65 1.34
C ILE A 33 -3.19 -2.05 0.69
N LYS A 34 -2.82 -3.07 1.48
CA LYS A 34 -2.87 -4.48 1.07
C LYS A 34 -4.24 -5.08 1.42
N GLU A 35 -4.80 -5.94 0.57
CA GLU A 35 -6.08 -6.59 0.83
C GLU A 35 -6.03 -7.48 2.09
N VAL A 36 -4.94 -8.24 2.24
CA VAL A 36 -4.66 -9.09 3.39
C VAL A 36 -3.24 -8.84 3.89
N GLN A 37 -3.07 -8.73 5.20
CA GLN A 37 -1.74 -8.64 5.83
C GLN A 37 -1.70 -9.32 7.20
N PRO A 38 -0.52 -9.78 7.66
CA PRO A 38 -0.34 -10.23 9.04
C PRO A 38 -0.74 -9.14 10.06
N PHE A 39 -1.39 -9.54 11.14
CA PHE A 39 -1.81 -8.62 12.21
C PHE A 39 -1.85 -9.35 13.56
N ALA A 40 -0.92 -8.99 14.46
CA ALA A 40 -0.67 -9.71 15.71
C ALA A 40 -0.50 -11.22 15.45
N THR A 41 -1.27 -12.08 16.14
CA THR A 41 -1.27 -13.53 15.93
C THR A 41 -2.17 -13.99 14.77
N GLY A 42 -2.85 -13.06 14.09
CA GLY A 42 -3.81 -13.35 13.04
C GLY A 42 -3.59 -12.51 11.78
N ARG A 43 -4.67 -12.14 11.11
CA ARG A 43 -4.66 -11.36 9.86
C ARG A 43 -5.63 -10.19 9.88
N LEU A 44 -5.28 -9.14 9.15
CA LEU A 44 -6.15 -8.01 8.82
C LEU A 44 -6.61 -8.14 7.37
N VAL A 45 -7.93 -8.13 7.16
CA VAL A 45 -8.58 -8.30 5.85
C VAL A 45 -9.43 -7.08 5.51
N ARG A 46 -9.42 -6.67 4.24
CA ARG A 46 -10.12 -5.48 3.73
C ARG A 46 -11.00 -5.85 2.53
N PRO A 47 -12.16 -6.49 2.78
CA PRO A 47 -12.97 -7.07 1.71
C PRO A 47 -13.58 -6.01 0.77
N LEU A 48 -13.68 -4.75 1.22
CA LEU A 48 -14.31 -3.69 0.45
C LEU A 48 -13.35 -2.93 -0.47
N LEU A 49 -12.06 -3.31 -0.50
CA LEU A 49 -11.01 -2.55 -1.19
C LEU A 49 -11.20 -2.48 -2.72
N SER A 50 -11.97 -3.42 -3.28
CA SER A 50 -12.31 -3.47 -4.71
C SER A 50 -13.45 -2.53 -5.10
N PHE A 51 -14.21 -2.00 -4.14
CA PHE A 51 -15.38 -1.18 -4.38
C PHE A 51 -15.08 0.29 -4.13
N SER A 52 -15.67 1.17 -4.94
CA SER A 52 -15.67 2.61 -4.74
C SER A 52 -16.62 3.01 -3.62
N LYS A 53 -16.38 4.20 -3.06
CA LYS A 53 -17.27 4.81 -2.07
C LYS A 53 -18.68 4.98 -2.64
N GLU A 54 -18.78 5.38 -3.91
CA GLU A 54 -20.05 5.57 -4.59
C GLU A 54 -20.84 4.25 -4.71
N GLU A 55 -20.18 3.14 -5.06
CA GLU A 55 -20.81 1.81 -5.09
C GLU A 55 -21.33 1.39 -3.71
N LEU A 56 -20.57 1.66 -2.65
CA LEU A 56 -20.99 1.35 -1.29
C LEU A 56 -22.20 2.18 -0.84
N TYR A 57 -22.26 3.47 -1.19
CA TYR A 57 -23.44 4.29 -0.91
C TYR A 57 -24.66 3.84 -1.72
N ALA A 58 -24.47 3.49 -3.00
CA ALA A 58 -25.55 2.96 -3.83
C ALA A 58 -26.12 1.67 -3.23
N TYR A 59 -25.25 0.74 -2.83
CA TYR A 59 -25.64 -0.49 -2.16
C TYR A 59 -26.39 -0.23 -0.84
N ALA A 60 -25.88 0.70 -0.01
CA ALA A 60 -26.53 1.06 1.24
C ALA A 60 -27.93 1.67 1.02
N ALA A 61 -28.11 2.50 -0.01
CA ALA A 61 -29.40 3.08 -0.36
C ALA A 61 -30.38 2.02 -0.87
N GLU A 62 -29.95 1.15 -1.79
CA GLU A 62 -30.75 0.05 -2.33
C GLU A 62 -31.19 -0.93 -1.23
N SER A 63 -30.27 -1.23 -0.32
CA SER A 63 -30.50 -2.13 0.82
C SER A 63 -31.15 -1.45 2.02
N GLN A 64 -31.48 -0.15 1.91
CA GLN A 64 -32.08 0.66 2.98
C GLN A 64 -31.31 0.60 4.32
N LEU A 65 -29.99 0.56 4.25
CA LEU A 65 -29.12 0.51 5.42
C LEU A 65 -29.05 1.88 6.11
N VAL A 66 -29.24 1.88 7.43
CA VAL A 66 -29.01 3.05 8.26
C VAL A 66 -27.54 3.07 8.67
N TYR A 67 -26.85 4.15 8.34
CA TYR A 67 -25.49 4.42 8.78
C TYR A 67 -25.35 5.86 9.27
N PHE A 68 -24.30 6.13 10.03
CA PHE A 68 -24.00 7.45 10.58
C PHE A 68 -22.66 7.92 10.03
N GLU A 69 -22.60 9.20 9.65
CA GLU A 69 -21.35 9.83 9.25
C GLU A 69 -20.76 10.64 10.39
N ASP A 70 -19.46 10.47 10.60
CA ASP A 70 -18.69 11.33 11.51
C ASP A 70 -18.51 12.72 10.87
N GLN A 71 -18.90 13.77 11.59
CA GLN A 71 -18.79 15.17 11.14
C GLN A 71 -17.34 15.58 10.86
N THR A 72 -16.36 14.97 11.56
CA THR A 72 -14.94 15.26 11.35
C THR A 72 -14.45 14.85 9.96
N ASN A 73 -15.14 13.93 9.28
CA ASN A 73 -14.81 13.55 7.90
C ASN A 73 -14.95 14.71 6.91
N GLN A 74 -15.68 15.77 7.25
CA GLN A 74 -15.88 16.96 6.41
C GLN A 74 -14.82 18.05 6.67
N LEU A 75 -13.98 17.89 7.71
CA LEU A 75 -12.95 18.87 8.05
C LEU A 75 -11.73 18.72 7.15
N LEU A 76 -11.09 19.83 6.78
CA LEU A 76 -9.87 19.86 5.93
C LEU A 76 -8.57 20.01 6.74
N ASP A 77 -8.63 19.78 8.04
CA ASP A 77 -7.56 19.87 9.01
C ASP A 77 -6.49 18.77 8.84
N VAL A 78 -6.90 17.55 8.48
CA VAL A 78 -5.98 16.42 8.23
C VAL A 78 -5.67 16.23 6.74
N GLN A 79 -4.44 15.81 6.43
CA GLN A 79 -3.96 15.62 5.06
C GLN A 79 -4.87 14.69 4.25
N ARG A 80 -5.33 13.60 4.86
CA ARG A 80 -6.19 12.61 4.21
C ARG A 80 -7.50 13.24 3.72
N ASN A 81 -8.17 14.03 4.56
CA ASN A 81 -9.41 14.71 4.19
C ASN A 81 -9.18 15.75 3.09
N ARG A 82 -8.06 16.50 3.12
CA ARG A 82 -7.70 17.40 2.02
C ARG A 82 -7.55 16.67 0.69
N LEU A 83 -6.87 15.53 0.67
CA LEU A 83 -6.74 14.73 -0.55
C LEU A 83 -8.10 14.20 -1.02
N ARG A 84 -8.89 13.63 -0.10
CA ARG A 84 -10.25 13.11 -0.36
C ARG A 84 -11.17 14.16 -0.98
N HIS A 85 -11.17 15.38 -0.46
CA HIS A 85 -12.13 16.41 -0.86
C HIS A 85 -11.64 17.32 -1.99
N LEU A 86 -10.33 17.54 -2.11
CA LEU A 86 -9.79 18.52 -3.06
C LEU A 86 -9.08 17.87 -4.26
N VAL A 87 -8.46 16.70 -4.08
CA VAL A 87 -7.59 16.09 -5.11
C VAL A 87 -8.25 14.88 -5.79
N VAL A 88 -8.74 13.92 -5.01
CA VAL A 88 -9.38 12.71 -5.54
C VAL A 88 -10.54 13.02 -6.49
N PRO A 89 -11.42 14.01 -6.22
CA PRO A 89 -12.51 14.33 -7.14
C PRO A 89 -12.02 14.86 -8.48
N GLN A 90 -10.95 15.67 -8.48
CA GLN A 90 -10.34 16.17 -9.72
C GLN A 90 -9.73 15.02 -10.53
N LEU A 91 -9.03 14.09 -9.88
CA LEU A 91 -8.49 12.90 -10.54
C LEU A 91 -9.58 12.01 -11.16
N LYS A 92 -10.74 11.87 -10.47
CA LYS A 92 -11.89 11.14 -11.01
C LYS A 92 -12.53 11.84 -12.21
N GLN A 93 -12.52 13.17 -12.24
CA GLN A 93 -13.02 13.95 -13.39
C GLN A 93 -12.10 13.79 -14.60
N GLU A 94 -10.79 13.77 -14.40
CA GLU A 94 -9.82 13.52 -15.48
C GLU A 94 -9.96 12.11 -16.05
N ASN A 95 -10.17 11.11 -15.19
CA ASN A 95 -10.37 9.74 -15.62
C ASN A 95 -11.27 8.95 -14.67
N THR A 96 -12.42 8.51 -15.17
CA THR A 96 -13.37 7.69 -14.42
C THR A 96 -12.79 6.33 -13.99
N GLN A 97 -11.73 5.85 -14.65
CA GLN A 97 -11.04 4.60 -14.29
C GLN A 97 -9.90 4.80 -13.28
N VAL A 98 -9.72 6.01 -12.72
CA VAL A 98 -8.58 6.31 -11.84
C VAL A 98 -8.45 5.34 -10.66
N MET A 99 -9.57 4.94 -10.03
CA MET A 99 -9.54 3.98 -8.92
C MET A 99 -8.90 2.66 -9.36
N ARG A 100 -9.32 2.13 -10.50
CA ARG A 100 -8.78 0.90 -11.09
C ARG A 100 -7.29 1.03 -11.40
N HIS A 101 -6.87 2.17 -11.95
CA HIS A 101 -5.45 2.42 -12.23
C HIS A 101 -4.61 2.49 -10.96
N PHE A 102 -5.11 3.08 -9.88
CA PHE A 102 -4.42 3.09 -8.58
C PHE A 102 -4.34 1.70 -7.95
N GLN A 103 -5.39 0.88 -8.08
CA GLN A 103 -5.35 -0.52 -7.65
C GLN A 103 -4.31 -1.32 -8.45
N GLN A 104 -4.27 -1.16 -9.78
CA GLN A 104 -3.27 -1.82 -10.64
C GLN A 104 -1.85 -1.36 -10.33
N PHE A 105 -1.65 -0.05 -10.15
CA PHE A 105 -0.37 0.53 -9.75
C PHE A 105 0.11 -0.08 -8.43
N SER A 106 -0.75 -0.08 -7.40
CA SER A 106 -0.46 -0.69 -6.11
C SER A 106 -0.06 -2.17 -6.26
N GLN A 107 -0.79 -2.95 -7.06
CA GLN A 107 -0.49 -4.35 -7.28
C GLN A 107 0.86 -4.56 -7.98
N GLN A 108 1.18 -3.73 -8.98
CA GLN A 108 2.47 -3.78 -9.68
C GLN A 108 3.63 -3.45 -8.73
N ILE A 109 3.48 -2.46 -7.85
CA ILE A 109 4.49 -2.14 -6.84
C ILE A 109 4.69 -3.31 -5.87
N GLN A 110 3.62 -3.99 -5.46
CA GLN A 110 3.74 -5.17 -4.59
C GLN A 110 4.47 -6.31 -5.28
N TRP A 111 4.18 -6.58 -6.56
CA TRP A 111 4.90 -7.61 -7.31
C TRP A 111 6.36 -7.24 -7.53
N ALA A 112 6.66 -5.98 -7.86
CA ALA A 112 8.03 -5.50 -7.99
C ALA A 112 8.80 -5.71 -6.68
N ASP A 113 8.23 -5.31 -5.54
CA ASP A 113 8.82 -5.53 -4.22
C ASP A 113 9.06 -7.02 -3.94
N GLN A 114 8.09 -7.90 -4.22
CA GLN A 114 8.27 -9.35 -4.06
C GLN A 114 9.42 -9.92 -4.90
N VAL A 115 9.55 -9.47 -6.15
CA VAL A 115 10.64 -9.90 -7.05
C VAL A 115 11.98 -9.40 -6.53
N ILE A 116 12.06 -8.13 -6.12
CA ILE A 116 13.27 -7.53 -5.55
C ILE A 116 13.68 -8.28 -4.28
N GLN A 117 12.75 -8.48 -3.33
CA GLN A 117 13.03 -9.19 -2.08
C GLN A 117 13.48 -10.64 -2.33
N LYS A 118 12.87 -11.33 -3.30
CA LYS A 118 13.29 -12.69 -3.68
C LYS A 118 14.72 -12.71 -4.22
N TYR A 119 15.04 -11.78 -5.13
CA TYR A 119 16.37 -11.69 -5.72
C TYR A 119 17.43 -11.33 -4.68
N MET A 120 17.15 -10.33 -3.83
CA MET A 120 18.03 -9.94 -2.73
C MET A 120 18.22 -11.06 -1.71
N GLY A 121 17.16 -11.79 -1.35
CA GLY A 121 17.25 -12.93 -0.44
C GLY A 121 18.20 -14.02 -0.95
N GLN A 122 18.13 -14.36 -2.24
CA GLN A 122 19.04 -15.32 -2.87
C GLN A 122 20.49 -14.84 -2.87
N LEU A 123 20.71 -13.54 -3.11
CA LEU A 123 22.03 -12.93 -3.07
C LEU A 123 22.60 -12.96 -1.65
N ILE A 124 21.79 -12.58 -0.65
CA ILE A 124 22.16 -12.61 0.76
C ILE A 124 22.50 -14.04 1.20
N GLU A 125 21.66 -15.03 0.90
CA GLU A 125 21.93 -16.43 1.27
C GLU A 125 23.23 -16.99 0.69
N LYS A 126 23.61 -16.54 -0.51
CA LYS A 126 24.82 -17.01 -1.20
C LYS A 126 26.08 -16.31 -0.70
N GLU A 127 25.99 -15.02 -0.42
CA GLU A 127 27.14 -14.14 -0.24
C GLU A 127 27.37 -13.72 1.21
N VAL A 128 26.36 -13.85 2.07
CA VAL A 128 26.40 -13.44 3.48
C VAL A 128 26.43 -14.68 4.37
N GLU A 129 27.49 -14.78 5.16
CA GLU A 129 27.62 -15.80 6.19
C GLU A 129 27.12 -15.25 7.53
N GLN A 130 26.17 -15.97 8.14
CA GLN A 130 25.67 -15.67 9.47
C GLN A 130 26.52 -16.36 10.54
N LEU A 131 27.14 -15.56 11.40
CA LEU A 131 27.82 -16.01 12.63
C LEU A 131 26.92 -15.69 13.84
N LYS A 132 27.29 -16.19 15.04
CA LYS A 132 26.47 -16.04 16.27
C LYS A 132 25.94 -14.62 16.51
N ASP A 133 26.80 -13.61 16.35
CA ASP A 133 26.49 -12.22 16.71
C ASP A 133 26.76 -11.22 15.57
N ARG A 134 27.02 -11.71 14.35
CA ARG A 134 27.33 -10.84 13.20
C ARG A 134 27.05 -11.52 11.86
N PHE A 135 26.86 -10.70 10.83
CA PHE A 135 26.88 -11.11 9.44
C PHE A 135 28.21 -10.69 8.82
N GLN A 136 28.78 -11.51 7.94
CA GLN A 136 29.99 -11.19 7.19
C GLN A 136 29.81 -11.54 5.71
N PHE A 137 30.40 -10.71 4.83
CA PHE A 137 30.43 -10.93 3.39
C PHE A 137 31.65 -10.23 2.80
N SER A 138 32.07 -10.63 1.60
CA SER A 138 33.23 -10.02 0.94
C SER A 138 32.90 -8.63 0.41
N ALA A 139 33.79 -7.65 0.63
CA ALA A 139 33.64 -6.30 0.09
C ALA A 139 33.64 -6.27 -1.45
N GLU A 140 34.29 -7.25 -2.10
CA GLU A 140 34.32 -7.38 -3.57
C GLU A 140 32.91 -7.50 -4.19
N ILE A 141 31.92 -7.91 -3.40
CA ILE A 141 30.55 -8.09 -3.87
C ILE A 141 29.89 -6.74 -4.08
N ILE A 142 30.13 -5.77 -3.19
CA ILE A 142 29.63 -4.40 -3.32
C ILE A 142 30.20 -3.73 -4.57
N GLU A 143 31.48 -3.98 -4.87
CA GLU A 143 32.16 -3.44 -6.05
C GLU A 143 31.58 -3.98 -7.36
N LYS A 144 31.08 -5.22 -7.36
CA LYS A 144 30.48 -5.89 -8.52
C LYS A 144 28.99 -5.57 -8.69
N MET A 145 28.31 -5.11 -7.64
CA MET A 145 26.89 -4.76 -7.69
C MET A 145 26.64 -3.51 -8.52
N GLU A 146 25.50 -3.45 -9.18
CA GLU A 146 24.96 -2.22 -9.75
C GLU A 146 24.39 -1.30 -8.65
N GLU A 147 24.13 -0.03 -8.99
CA GLU A 147 23.60 0.95 -8.01
C GLU A 147 22.28 0.50 -7.38
N ALA A 148 21.36 -0.02 -8.18
CA ALA A 148 20.07 -0.50 -7.69
C ALA A 148 20.22 -1.71 -6.77
N GLU A 149 21.15 -2.62 -7.07
CA GLU A 149 21.42 -3.79 -6.23
C GLU A 149 21.98 -3.37 -4.88
N ARG A 150 22.95 -2.45 -4.86
CA ARG A 150 23.46 -1.87 -3.61
C ARG A 150 22.35 -1.20 -2.80
N TYR A 151 21.47 -0.46 -3.46
CA TYR A 151 20.36 0.24 -2.78
C TYR A 151 19.42 -0.72 -2.05
N TYR A 152 19.12 -1.89 -2.63
CA TYR A 152 18.21 -2.87 -2.02
C TYR A 152 18.91 -3.93 -1.16
N PHE A 153 20.23 -4.02 -1.24
CA PHE A 153 21.03 -4.92 -0.40
C PHE A 153 21.21 -4.39 1.03
N PHE A 154 21.20 -3.06 1.21
CA PHE A 154 21.30 -2.37 2.50
C PHE A 154 19.93 -1.92 3.02
#